data_AF-A0A960X056-F1
#
_entry.id   AF-A0A960X056-F1
#
_cell.length_a   1.000
_cell.length_b   1.000
_cell.length_c   1.000
_cell.angle_alpha   90.00
_cell.angle_beta   90.00
_cell.angle_gamma   90.00
#
_symmetry.space_group_name_H-M   'P 1'
#
loop_
_entity.id
_entity.type
_entity.pdbx_description
1 polymer ?
#
loop_
_entity_poly.entity_id
_entity_poly.type
_entity_poly.pdbx_seq_one_letter_code
_entity_poly.pdbx_strand_id
1 'polypeptide(L)'
;NTNGTGGNTNGSAGGKGTNTNGNGGGKGNTNGKGSGQRSKGKGSGKSGGTGGPPGGGDAPAGGMGEPHYLTRDGTPFSSQAVGEFVLVDNASRQTIQVRTQPWRDSKRASAITAMAFQVGGNRVEVRVDGTVLIDGHEAPAGAMIQGDLANGGAVGVWRRVDVLVGAVVVWPDFSICWITPRESWLDFALQFASPDKAQRGLLGSNDGDPSNDLTSRDGSIASALKEDEIAKFVDSWRVTKEGSLFTYAPGESTTTYTQRDFPKDKSPAIITPEIDAACAHLPEGPLRQFAQTDLALTGHQAFLDSYTAFHRRAAGIAAFSAQSAQDKPFQLPKMEQGQSGGLDEDNRKKATALDASATLDETLKEGESKVYRIELPADRAPGFGVLSQELDLVHYTAGMAGYQFFTADGKELGQPEAPGRDSPMRKFPEGTLYLKIWGPGRIHIRLN
;
A
#
# COMPACT_ATOMS: atom_id res chain seq x y z
N ASN A 1 -7.18 46.83 -40.02
CA ASN A 1 -5.91 46.08 -40.04
C ASN A 1 -6.14 44.70 -39.45
N THR A 2 -6.87 43.76 -40.06
CA THR A 2 -6.67 43.04 -41.35
C THR A 2 -5.37 42.23 -41.46
N ASN A 3 -5.59 40.95 -41.78
CA ASN A 3 -4.72 39.88 -42.31
C ASN A 3 -4.15 38.90 -41.28
N GLY A 4 -4.43 37.58 -41.28
CA GLY A 4 -5.18 36.74 -42.23
C GLY A 4 -4.27 35.95 -43.17
N THR A 5 -4.47 34.62 -43.20
CA THR A 5 -4.01 33.56 -44.14
C THR A 5 -2.64 32.92 -43.84
N GLY A 6 -2.44 31.61 -43.99
CA GLY A 6 -3.28 30.58 -44.61
C GLY A 6 -2.85 29.17 -44.24
N GLY A 7 -3.78 28.22 -44.39
CA GLY A 7 -3.53 26.80 -44.25
C GLY A 7 -2.94 26.18 -45.53
N ASN A 8 -2.49 24.93 -45.41
CA ASN A 8 -2.36 24.05 -46.56
C ASN A 8 -2.76 22.62 -46.16
N THR A 9 -3.87 22.17 -46.73
CA THR A 9 -4.29 20.78 -46.86
C THR A 9 -3.77 20.25 -48.18
N ASN A 10 -3.22 19.03 -48.20
CA ASN A 10 -3.38 18.15 -49.36
C ASN A 10 -3.18 16.69 -48.95
N GLY A 11 -4.21 15.89 -49.18
CA GLY A 11 -4.12 14.44 -49.23
C GLY A 11 -4.07 13.94 -50.67
N SER A 12 -3.61 12.69 -50.84
CA SER A 12 -4.41 11.59 -51.42
C SER A 12 -3.56 10.57 -52.19
N ALA A 13 -4.01 9.33 -52.10
CA ALA A 13 -3.75 8.13 -52.92
C ALA A 13 -2.33 7.52 -52.81
N GLY A 14 -2.15 6.20 -52.70
CA GLY A 14 -3.03 5.04 -52.88
C GLY A 14 -2.15 3.90 -53.41
N GLY A 15 -2.23 2.70 -52.84
CA GLY A 15 -1.41 1.58 -53.30
C GLY A 15 -1.68 0.28 -52.56
N LYS A 16 -2.52 -0.56 -53.17
CA LYS A 16 -2.79 -1.95 -52.77
C LYS A 16 -1.51 -2.79 -52.92
N GLY A 17 -1.29 -3.71 -51.98
CA GLY A 17 -0.29 -4.77 -52.07
C GLY A 17 -0.68 -5.94 -51.19
N THR A 18 -1.34 -6.92 -51.79
CA THR A 18 -1.68 -8.23 -51.23
C THR A 18 -0.42 -9.05 -50.95
N ASN A 19 -0.36 -9.78 -49.83
CA ASN A 19 0.24 -11.12 -49.90
C ASN A 19 -0.42 -12.09 -48.93
N THR A 20 -0.96 -13.14 -49.53
CA THR A 20 -1.54 -14.33 -48.94
C THR A 20 -0.44 -15.30 -48.52
N ASN A 21 -0.63 -16.02 -47.42
CA ASN A 21 -0.32 -17.45 -47.44
C ASN A 21 -1.24 -18.18 -46.48
N GLY A 22 -2.09 -19.02 -47.05
CA GLY A 22 -2.95 -19.95 -46.33
C GLY A 22 -2.28 -21.31 -46.23
N ASN A 23 -2.64 -22.04 -45.18
CA ASN A 23 -2.79 -23.49 -45.17
C ASN A 23 -3.72 -23.76 -43.97
N GLY A 24 -4.88 -24.41 -44.06
CA GLY A 24 -5.39 -25.31 -45.07
C GLY A 24 -5.97 -26.52 -44.36
N GLY A 25 -7.31 -26.61 -44.32
CA GLY A 25 -8.06 -27.83 -44.01
C GLY A 25 -8.33 -28.09 -42.52
N GLY A 26 -9.55 -28.34 -42.05
CA GLY A 26 -10.81 -28.52 -42.74
C GLY A 26 -11.69 -29.51 -41.99
N LYS A 27 -12.98 -29.16 -41.85
CA LYS A 27 -14.16 -30.02 -41.65
C LYS A 27 -14.19 -30.87 -40.36
N GLY A 28 -15.29 -31.02 -39.65
CA GLY A 28 -16.66 -30.62 -39.89
C GLY A 28 -17.54 -31.25 -38.81
N ASN A 29 -18.45 -30.42 -38.31
CA ASN A 29 -19.85 -30.67 -37.99
C ASN A 29 -20.35 -31.92 -37.22
N THR A 30 -21.33 -31.58 -36.35
CA THR A 30 -22.62 -32.24 -36.08
C THR A 30 -22.81 -33.28 -34.97
N ASN A 31 -23.97 -33.07 -34.35
CA ASN A 31 -24.85 -33.95 -33.55
C ASN A 31 -24.52 -34.06 -32.06
N GLY A 32 -25.46 -33.94 -31.12
CA GLY A 32 -26.91 -33.85 -31.24
C GLY A 32 -27.57 -34.54 -30.04
N LYS A 33 -28.39 -33.77 -29.31
CA LYS A 33 -29.61 -34.12 -28.54
C LYS A 33 -29.78 -35.48 -27.85
N GLY A 34 -30.31 -35.41 -26.63
CA GLY A 34 -31.31 -36.35 -26.08
C GLY A 34 -30.99 -36.83 -24.66
N SER A 35 -31.68 -36.34 -23.62
CA SER A 35 -32.76 -37.05 -22.87
C SER A 35 -32.30 -38.35 -22.17
N GLY A 36 -32.56 -38.64 -20.89
CA GLY A 36 -33.36 -38.07 -19.83
C GLY A 36 -33.37 -39.04 -18.63
N GLN A 37 -34.13 -38.67 -17.59
CA GLN A 37 -34.60 -39.49 -16.44
C GLN A 37 -33.68 -39.76 -15.23
N ARG A 38 -33.92 -38.93 -14.20
CA ARG A 38 -34.24 -39.24 -12.79
C ARG A 38 -33.79 -40.58 -12.17
N SER A 39 -33.00 -40.49 -11.10
CA SER A 39 -33.27 -41.24 -9.86
C SER A 39 -32.86 -40.42 -8.63
N LYS A 40 -33.61 -40.59 -7.53
CA LYS A 40 -33.41 -39.94 -6.22
C LYS A 40 -32.45 -40.80 -5.37
N GLY A 41 -31.55 -40.18 -4.63
CA GLY A 41 -30.76 -40.84 -3.58
C GLY A 41 -29.99 -39.84 -2.72
N LYS A 42 -30.23 -39.86 -1.41
CA LYS A 42 -29.65 -39.01 -0.37
C LYS A 42 -28.15 -39.29 -0.16
N GLY A 43 -27.41 -38.28 0.32
CA GLY A 43 -26.31 -38.51 1.27
C GLY A 43 -24.95 -37.88 0.91
N SER A 44 -24.50 -37.00 1.80
CA SER A 44 -23.11 -36.55 2.03
C SER A 44 -22.34 -35.88 0.87
N GLY A 45 -22.55 -34.57 0.71
CA GLY A 45 -21.57 -33.72 0.05
C GLY A 45 -20.44 -33.37 1.03
N LYS A 46 -19.34 -34.13 0.99
CA LYS A 46 -18.03 -33.64 1.41
C LYS A 46 -17.60 -32.59 0.37
N SER A 47 -17.69 -31.30 0.70
CA SER A 47 -17.04 -30.25 -0.07
C SER A 47 -15.54 -30.28 0.25
N GLY A 48 -14.81 -31.15 -0.45
CA GLY A 48 -13.37 -31.00 -0.63
C GLY A 48 -13.12 -29.81 -1.53
N GLY A 49 -13.09 -28.61 -0.95
CA GLY A 49 -12.47 -27.43 -1.55
C GLY A 49 -10.97 -27.60 -1.43
N THR A 50 -10.32 -27.82 -2.56
CA THR A 50 -8.86 -27.94 -2.69
C THR A 50 -8.19 -26.68 -2.15
N GLY A 51 -7.38 -26.84 -1.09
CA GLY A 51 -6.45 -25.82 -0.64
C GLY A 51 -5.49 -25.49 -1.77
N GLY A 52 -5.54 -24.24 -2.24
CA GLY A 52 -4.44 -23.63 -2.97
C GLY A 52 -3.28 -23.37 -2.01
N PRO A 53 -2.03 -23.33 -2.49
CA PRO A 53 -0.86 -23.13 -1.64
C PRO A 53 -0.89 -21.73 -1.00
N PRO A 54 -0.34 -21.55 0.21
CA PRO A 54 -0.15 -20.22 0.80
C PRO A 54 0.99 -19.53 0.05
N GLY A 55 0.65 -18.65 -0.89
CA GLY A 55 1.60 -17.90 -1.70
C GLY A 55 1.53 -16.42 -1.36
N GLY A 56 2.55 -15.92 -0.68
CA GLY A 56 2.70 -14.52 -0.29
C GLY A 56 2.50 -13.55 -1.45
N GLY A 57 1.57 -12.62 -1.23
CA GLY A 57 1.17 -11.55 -2.13
C GLY A 57 -0.27 -11.14 -1.87
N ASP A 58 -0.65 -11.00 -0.60
CA ASP A 58 -2.04 -10.75 -0.21
C ASP A 58 -2.51 -9.38 -0.72
N ALA A 59 -3.77 -9.32 -1.16
CA ALA A 59 -4.42 -8.08 -1.52
C ALA A 59 -4.32 -7.08 -0.35
N PRO A 60 -4.20 -5.76 -0.61
CA PRO A 60 -4.05 -4.80 0.47
C PRO A 60 -5.26 -4.86 1.41
N ALA A 61 -5.03 -4.74 2.72
CA ALA A 61 -6.08 -4.39 3.66
C ALA A 61 -6.46 -2.92 3.42
N GLY A 62 -7.65 -2.49 3.83
CA GLY A 62 -8.02 -1.09 3.63
C GLY A 62 -9.40 -0.70 4.08
N GLY A 63 -9.67 0.60 4.00
CA GLY A 63 -10.97 1.20 4.20
C GLY A 63 -11.32 2.08 3.01
N MET A 64 -12.55 2.01 2.55
CA MET A 64 -13.02 2.73 1.37
C MET A 64 -14.51 3.03 1.45
N GLY A 65 -14.93 4.06 0.74
CA GLY A 65 -16.34 4.41 0.67
C GLY A 65 -16.96 4.78 2.03
N GLU A 66 -18.20 4.36 2.29
CA GLU A 66 -18.95 4.73 3.51
C GLU A 66 -18.86 3.65 4.61
N PRO A 67 -17.95 3.86 5.54
CA PRO A 67 -16.73 3.07 5.49
C PRO A 67 -16.98 1.54 5.41
N HIS A 68 -16.49 0.98 4.31
CA HIS A 68 -16.30 -0.44 4.12
C HIS A 68 -14.85 -0.81 4.37
N TYR A 69 -14.61 -1.99 4.93
CA TYR A 69 -13.28 -2.48 5.27
C TYR A 69 -13.03 -3.84 4.65
N LEU A 70 -11.79 -4.03 4.19
CA LEU A 70 -11.19 -5.33 3.95
C LEU A 70 -10.09 -5.50 4.99
N THR A 71 -10.27 -6.49 5.85
CA THR A 71 -9.30 -6.92 6.87
C THR A 71 -8.08 -7.56 6.20
N ARG A 72 -7.08 -7.90 7.00
CA ARG A 72 -5.78 -8.36 6.50
C ARG A 72 -5.83 -9.72 5.83
N ASP A 73 -6.60 -10.65 6.40
CA ASP A 73 -6.77 -11.97 5.82
C ASP A 73 -7.95 -12.02 4.82
N GLY A 74 -8.50 -10.84 4.49
CA GLY A 74 -9.44 -10.63 3.38
C GLY A 74 -10.91 -10.67 3.77
N THR A 75 -11.25 -10.70 5.06
CA THR A 75 -12.64 -10.65 5.53
C THR A 75 -13.25 -9.26 5.29
N PRO A 76 -14.33 -9.14 4.49
CA PRO A 76 -15.04 -7.89 4.28
C PRO A 76 -16.04 -7.60 5.41
N PHE A 77 -16.14 -6.35 5.83
CA PHE A 77 -17.27 -5.88 6.66
C PHE A 77 -17.52 -4.39 6.46
N SER A 78 -18.68 -3.92 6.90
CA SER A 78 -19.10 -2.52 6.81
C SER A 78 -19.55 -2.03 8.17
N SER A 79 -19.38 -0.74 8.47
CA SER A 79 -19.94 -0.19 9.71
C SER A 79 -20.26 1.29 9.56
N GLN A 80 -21.48 1.65 9.92
CA GLN A 80 -21.87 3.06 10.00
C GLN A 80 -21.58 3.70 11.36
N ALA A 81 -20.82 3.06 12.23
CA ALA A 81 -20.54 3.61 13.55
C ALA A 81 -19.76 4.94 13.46
N VAL A 82 -20.22 5.95 14.21
CA VAL A 82 -19.54 7.25 14.33
C VAL A 82 -18.69 7.29 15.59
N GLY A 83 -17.42 7.67 15.44
CA GLY A 83 -16.43 7.57 16.50
C GLY A 83 -15.01 7.65 16.01
N GLU A 84 -14.11 7.40 16.96
CA GLU A 84 -12.70 7.12 16.69
C GLU A 84 -12.42 5.67 17.06
N PHE A 85 -11.77 4.92 16.18
CA PHE A 85 -11.57 3.48 16.31
C PHE A 85 -10.13 3.08 16.00
N VAL A 86 -9.66 2.04 16.68
CA VAL A 86 -8.37 1.42 16.44
C VAL A 86 -8.47 0.48 15.25
N LEU A 87 -7.87 0.84 14.11
CA LEU A 87 -7.74 -0.03 12.95
C LEU A 87 -6.71 -1.12 13.19
N VAL A 88 -5.56 -0.71 13.72
CA VAL A 88 -4.40 -1.54 14.00
C VAL A 88 -3.85 -1.11 15.34
N ASP A 89 -3.66 -2.07 16.23
CA ASP A 89 -2.86 -1.91 17.43
C ASP A 89 -1.83 -3.04 17.47
N ASN A 90 -0.58 -2.60 17.41
CA ASN A 90 0.59 -3.37 17.76
C ASN A 90 1.57 -2.44 18.44
N ALA A 91 1.32 -2.20 19.73
CA ALA A 91 2.07 -1.30 20.61
C ALA A 91 3.61 -1.27 20.45
N SER A 92 4.25 -2.31 19.91
CA SER A 92 5.69 -2.34 19.64
C SER A 92 6.12 -1.79 18.27
N ARG A 93 5.20 -1.64 17.30
CA ARG A 93 5.52 -1.31 15.90
C ARG A 93 4.57 -0.34 15.21
N GLN A 94 3.26 -0.56 15.31
CA GLN A 94 2.26 0.09 14.46
C GLN A 94 0.95 0.30 15.22
N THR A 95 0.54 1.56 15.37
CA THR A 95 -0.81 1.91 15.82
C THR A 95 -1.44 2.82 14.78
N ILE A 96 -2.64 2.45 14.32
CA ILE A 96 -3.41 3.18 13.33
C ILE A 96 -4.82 3.37 13.86
N GLN A 97 -5.30 4.60 13.82
CA GLN A 97 -6.63 4.98 14.24
C GLN A 97 -7.36 5.68 13.09
N VAL A 98 -8.68 5.52 13.07
CA VAL A 98 -9.57 6.15 12.10
C VAL A 98 -10.65 6.93 12.84
N ARG A 99 -11.03 8.07 12.29
CA ARG A 99 -12.18 8.86 12.73
C ARG A 99 -13.25 8.77 11.65
N THR A 100 -14.45 8.37 12.07
CA THR A 100 -15.66 8.38 11.24
C THR A 100 -16.66 9.39 11.78
N GLN A 101 -17.27 10.15 10.89
CA GLN A 101 -18.31 11.14 11.21
C GLN A 101 -19.50 10.95 10.26
N PRO A 102 -20.71 11.44 10.61
CA PRO A 102 -21.81 11.49 9.66
C PRO A 102 -21.35 12.13 8.35
N TRP A 103 -21.65 11.50 7.22
CA TRP A 103 -21.29 12.05 5.93
C TRP A 103 -22.22 13.21 5.60
N ARG A 104 -21.70 14.44 5.70
CA ARG A 104 -22.50 15.68 5.59
C ARG A 104 -23.66 15.64 6.61
N ASP A 105 -24.88 15.93 6.15
CA ASP A 105 -26.09 15.88 6.98
C ASP A 105 -26.79 14.50 6.96
N SER A 106 -26.12 13.45 6.45
CA SER A 106 -26.70 12.11 6.37
C SER A 106 -27.03 11.57 7.76
N LYS A 107 -28.17 10.89 7.85
CA LYS A 107 -28.61 10.16 9.06
C LYS A 107 -28.33 8.66 8.98
N ARG A 108 -27.78 8.20 7.86
CA ARG A 108 -27.62 6.78 7.50
C ARG A 108 -26.16 6.42 7.22
N ALA A 109 -25.44 7.29 6.52
CA ALA A 109 -24.10 7.06 6.03
C ALA A 109 -23.07 7.90 6.81
N SER A 110 -21.97 7.27 7.16
CA SER A 110 -20.79 7.89 7.76
C SER A 110 -19.63 7.85 6.77
N ALA A 111 -18.59 8.63 7.05
CA ALA A 111 -17.39 8.72 6.23
C ALA A 111 -16.14 8.77 7.11
N ILE A 112 -15.04 8.22 6.61
CA ILE A 112 -13.72 8.43 7.23
C ILE A 112 -13.32 9.88 7.01
N THR A 113 -13.16 10.63 8.09
CA THR A 113 -12.78 12.06 8.04
C THR A 113 -11.36 12.33 8.52
N ALA A 114 -10.75 11.39 9.25
CA ALA A 114 -9.35 11.49 9.61
C ALA A 114 -8.73 10.11 9.87
N MET A 115 -7.42 10.03 9.73
CA MET A 115 -6.60 8.91 10.16
C MET A 115 -5.41 9.42 10.97
N ALA A 116 -5.02 8.67 12.00
CA ALA A 116 -3.85 8.97 12.81
C ALA A 116 -2.96 7.74 12.95
N PHE A 117 -1.65 7.95 12.93
CA PHE A 117 -0.62 6.92 12.81
C PHE A 117 0.48 7.16 13.83
N GLN A 118 0.93 6.10 14.50
CA GLN A 118 2.18 6.09 15.26
C GLN A 118 3.26 5.44 14.39
N VAL A 119 4.31 6.19 14.04
CA VAL A 119 5.31 5.82 13.03
C VAL A 119 6.71 6.19 13.55
N GLY A 120 7.55 5.20 13.88
CA GLY A 120 8.91 5.48 14.33
C GLY A 120 8.99 6.41 15.55
N GLY A 121 7.98 6.42 16.43
CA GLY A 121 7.89 7.34 17.57
C GLY A 121 7.23 8.70 17.25
N ASN A 122 7.04 9.05 15.98
CA ASN A 122 6.28 10.23 15.57
C ASN A 122 4.80 9.91 15.39
N ARG A 123 3.97 10.95 15.50
CA ARG A 123 2.53 10.91 15.24
C ARG A 123 2.21 11.64 13.95
N VAL A 124 1.57 10.96 13.01
CA VAL A 124 1.07 11.56 11.77
C VAL A 124 -0.45 11.55 11.79
N GLU A 125 -1.09 12.68 11.49
CA GLU A 125 -2.54 12.79 11.36
C GLU A 125 -2.88 13.35 9.98
N VAL A 126 -3.84 12.74 9.29
CA VAL A 126 -4.33 13.18 7.97
C VAL A 126 -5.83 13.37 8.07
N ARG A 127 -6.32 14.56 7.70
CA ARG A 127 -7.74 14.92 7.75
C ARG A 127 -8.30 15.15 6.35
N VAL A 128 -9.60 14.95 6.21
CA VAL A 128 -10.35 15.11 4.96
C VAL A 128 -10.36 16.54 4.43
N ASP A 129 -10.17 17.52 5.31
CA ASP A 129 -10.02 18.94 4.92
C ASP A 129 -8.63 19.27 4.33
N GLY A 130 -7.74 18.28 4.23
CA GLY A 130 -6.39 18.43 3.69
C GLY A 130 -5.32 18.74 4.74
N THR A 131 -5.72 18.92 6.01
CA THR A 131 -4.78 19.11 7.12
C THR A 131 -3.93 17.85 7.31
N VAL A 132 -2.62 18.04 7.40
CA VAL A 132 -1.68 17.00 7.80
C VAL A 132 -0.90 17.51 9.01
N LEU A 133 -0.92 16.77 10.12
CA LEU A 133 -0.16 17.09 11.32
C LEU A 133 0.97 16.07 11.51
N ILE A 134 2.15 16.55 11.87
CA ILE A 134 3.30 15.73 12.31
C ILE A 134 3.63 16.17 13.73
N ASP A 135 3.52 15.26 14.69
CA ASP A 135 3.67 15.50 16.14
C ASP A 135 2.80 16.65 16.66
N GLY A 136 1.60 16.80 16.09
CA GLY A 136 0.63 17.84 16.45
C GLY A 136 0.89 19.21 15.81
N HIS A 137 1.93 19.33 14.98
CA HIS A 137 2.21 20.53 14.21
C HIS A 137 1.76 20.39 12.76
N GLU A 138 1.11 21.42 12.21
CA GLU A 138 0.72 21.42 10.80
C GLU A 138 1.94 21.33 9.89
N ALA A 139 1.88 20.36 8.98
CA ALA A 139 2.85 20.22 7.92
C ALA A 139 2.73 21.44 6.99
N PRO A 140 3.85 21.99 6.49
CA PRO A 140 3.82 23.21 5.67
C PRO A 140 2.82 23.14 4.51
N ALA A 141 2.11 24.26 4.30
CA ALA A 141 1.27 24.46 3.12
C ALA A 141 2.14 24.51 1.84
N GLY A 142 1.53 24.24 0.68
CA GLY A 142 2.23 24.20 -0.59
C GLY A 142 2.92 22.86 -0.90
N ALA A 143 4.23 22.91 -1.19
CA ALA A 143 4.98 21.88 -1.91
C ALA A 143 4.83 20.42 -1.40
N MET A 144 5.14 19.48 -2.29
CA MET A 144 5.27 18.05 -1.96
C MET A 144 6.20 17.87 -0.76
N ILE A 145 5.72 17.18 0.28
CA ILE A 145 6.53 16.80 1.43
C ILE A 145 6.94 15.36 1.23
N GLN A 146 8.24 15.10 1.22
CA GLN A 146 8.80 13.77 1.36
C GLN A 146 9.89 13.89 2.40
N GLY A 147 9.73 13.18 3.52
CA GLY A 147 10.63 13.34 4.63
C GLY A 147 10.68 12.11 5.51
N ASP A 148 11.88 11.84 5.98
CA ASP A 148 12.14 10.88 7.04
C ASP A 148 11.52 11.37 8.35
N LEU A 149 10.94 10.42 9.07
CA LEU A 149 10.56 10.54 10.46
C LEU A 149 11.64 9.88 11.33
N ALA A 150 11.59 10.14 12.64
CA ALA A 150 12.51 9.51 13.56
C ALA A 150 12.39 7.97 13.48
N ASN A 151 13.48 7.30 13.86
CA ASN A 151 13.55 5.83 13.98
C ASN A 151 13.15 5.03 12.71
N GLY A 152 13.23 5.62 11.51
CA GLY A 152 12.98 4.88 10.25
C GLY A 152 11.58 4.96 9.69
N GLY A 153 10.71 5.78 10.27
CA GLY A 153 9.47 6.13 9.58
C GLY A 153 9.73 7.08 8.41
N ALA A 154 8.76 7.21 7.52
CA ALA A 154 8.73 8.29 6.53
C ALA A 154 7.29 8.71 6.24
N VAL A 155 7.14 9.96 5.77
CA VAL A 155 5.86 10.52 5.32
C VAL A 155 6.01 11.17 3.96
N GLY A 156 5.06 10.87 3.08
CA GLY A 156 4.86 11.54 1.80
C GLY A 156 3.54 12.29 1.79
N VAL A 157 3.52 13.54 1.36
CA VAL A 157 2.31 14.35 1.19
C VAL A 157 2.36 15.01 -0.17
N TRP A 158 1.35 14.74 -1.00
CA TRP A 158 1.21 15.31 -2.33
C TRP A 158 0.06 16.29 -2.35
N ARG A 159 0.33 17.49 -2.87
CA ARG A 159 -0.68 18.53 -3.07
C ARG A 159 -0.69 19.02 -4.51
N ARG A 160 -1.88 19.33 -5.03
CA ARG A 160 -2.05 20.16 -6.22
C ARG A 160 -2.34 21.58 -5.76
N VAL A 161 -1.34 22.45 -5.85
CA VAL A 161 -1.34 23.74 -5.12
C VAL A 161 -1.48 23.44 -3.62
N ASP A 162 -2.61 23.77 -3.00
CA ASP A 162 -2.86 23.52 -1.58
C ASP A 162 -3.85 22.37 -1.32
N VAL A 163 -4.38 21.74 -2.38
CA VAL A 163 -5.33 20.62 -2.25
C VAL A 163 -4.57 19.31 -2.04
N LEU A 164 -4.81 18.64 -0.92
CA LEU A 164 -4.27 17.30 -0.67
C LEU A 164 -4.79 16.31 -1.72
N VAL A 165 -3.89 15.66 -2.45
CA VAL A 165 -4.23 14.64 -3.46
C VAL A 165 -3.74 13.25 -3.09
N GLY A 166 -2.93 13.14 -2.03
CA GLY A 166 -2.47 11.86 -1.50
C GLY A 166 -1.56 12.05 -0.31
N ALA A 167 -1.57 11.09 0.61
CA ALA A 167 -0.57 10.97 1.64
C ALA A 167 -0.11 9.51 1.74
N VAL A 168 1.13 9.31 2.16
CA VAL A 168 1.74 8.01 2.40
C VAL A 168 2.45 8.04 3.73
N VAL A 169 2.27 6.98 4.49
CA VAL A 169 3.02 6.70 5.72
C VAL A 169 3.78 5.40 5.53
N VAL A 170 5.07 5.42 5.82
CA VAL A 170 5.95 4.24 5.78
C VAL A 170 6.50 3.99 7.18
N TRP A 171 6.37 2.77 7.68
CA TRP A 171 6.94 2.36 8.95
C TRP A 171 8.39 1.89 8.80
N PRO A 172 9.18 1.82 9.90
CA PRO A 172 10.55 1.31 9.86
C PRO A 172 10.71 -0.10 9.31
N ASP A 173 9.64 -0.91 9.36
CA ASP A 173 9.61 -2.26 8.80
C ASP A 173 9.21 -2.29 7.32
N PHE A 174 9.03 -1.14 6.67
CA PHE A 174 8.54 -0.97 5.31
C PHE A 174 7.08 -1.36 5.09
N SER A 175 6.27 -1.50 6.13
CA SER A 175 4.82 -1.44 5.95
C SER A 175 4.43 -0.05 5.43
N ILE A 176 3.42 0.02 4.56
CA ILE A 176 3.04 1.25 3.86
C ILE A 176 1.53 1.43 3.93
N CYS A 177 1.09 2.62 4.34
CA CYS A 177 -0.29 3.06 4.21
C CYS A 177 -0.38 4.17 3.17
N TRP A 178 -1.24 3.98 2.16
CA TRP A 178 -1.62 5.03 1.23
C TRP A 178 -2.98 5.57 1.64
N ILE A 179 -3.05 6.88 1.85
CA ILE A 179 -4.28 7.62 2.14
C ILE A 179 -4.66 8.40 0.88
N THR A 180 -5.87 8.17 0.40
CA THR A 180 -6.41 8.82 -0.80
C THR A 180 -7.55 9.74 -0.40
N PRO A 181 -7.33 11.07 -0.39
CA PRO A 181 -8.41 12.03 -0.21
C PRO A 181 -9.39 11.94 -1.38
N ARG A 182 -10.67 11.91 -1.03
CA ARG A 182 -11.78 12.08 -1.97
C ARG A 182 -12.44 13.43 -1.73
N GLU A 183 -13.58 13.67 -2.35
CA GLU A 183 -14.26 14.96 -2.22
C GLU A 183 -14.59 15.32 -0.76
N SER A 184 -15.03 14.35 0.03
CA SER A 184 -15.48 14.58 1.42
C SER A 184 -15.31 13.37 2.34
N TRP A 185 -14.41 12.44 1.98
CA TRP A 185 -13.99 11.30 2.81
C TRP A 185 -12.55 10.89 2.44
N LEU A 186 -11.97 10.01 3.24
CA LEU A 186 -10.68 9.39 2.96
C LEU A 186 -10.88 7.90 2.65
N ASP A 187 -10.20 7.41 1.62
CA ASP A 187 -9.91 5.99 1.49
C ASP A 187 -8.49 5.70 1.98
N PHE A 188 -8.22 4.46 2.36
CA PHE A 188 -6.86 4.00 2.59
C PHE A 188 -6.64 2.56 2.14
N ALA A 189 -5.39 2.28 1.76
CA ALA A 189 -4.90 0.94 1.51
C ALA A 189 -3.62 0.72 2.32
N LEU A 190 -3.48 -0.46 2.91
CA LEU A 190 -2.41 -0.81 3.82
C LEU A 190 -1.76 -2.10 3.33
N GLN A 191 -0.44 -2.05 3.17
CA GLN A 191 0.40 -3.20 2.86
C GLN A 191 1.39 -3.38 3.99
N PHE A 192 1.40 -4.56 4.59
CA PHE A 192 2.37 -4.90 5.62
C PHE A 192 3.57 -5.58 5.00
N ALA A 193 4.76 -5.31 5.53
CA ALA A 193 5.98 -5.95 5.06
C ALA A 193 6.06 -7.44 5.46
N SER A 194 5.39 -7.84 6.54
CA SER A 194 5.35 -9.22 7.01
C SER A 194 4.09 -9.53 7.82
N PRO A 195 3.65 -10.80 7.85
CA PRO A 195 2.63 -11.27 8.79
C PRO A 195 2.96 -10.96 10.24
N ASP A 196 1.95 -10.71 11.05
CA ASP A 196 2.08 -10.45 12.48
C ASP A 196 0.80 -10.79 13.24
N LYS A 197 0.91 -11.87 14.02
CA LYS A 197 -0.18 -12.43 14.83
C LYS A 197 -0.47 -11.61 16.08
N ALA A 198 0.43 -10.70 16.48
CA ALA A 198 0.25 -9.83 17.63
C ALA A 198 -0.58 -8.57 17.28
N GLN A 199 -0.78 -8.28 16.00
CA GLN A 199 -1.65 -7.20 15.58
C GLN A 199 -3.11 -7.53 15.91
N ARG A 200 -3.85 -6.50 16.31
CA ARG A 200 -5.29 -6.55 16.59
C ARG A 200 -5.94 -5.24 16.18
N GLY A 201 -7.27 -5.17 16.16
CA GLY A 201 -8.02 -3.97 15.76
C GLY A 201 -9.12 -4.29 14.76
N LEU A 202 -9.72 -3.26 14.18
CA LEU A 202 -10.76 -3.44 13.17
C LEU A 202 -10.28 -4.19 11.91
N LEU A 203 -8.97 -4.23 11.64
CA LEU A 203 -8.42 -4.97 10.51
C LEU A 203 -7.97 -6.40 10.86
N GLY A 204 -8.27 -6.90 12.07
CA GLY A 204 -7.95 -8.27 12.51
C GLY A 204 -6.51 -8.50 12.99
N SER A 205 -6.08 -9.76 12.99
CA SER A 205 -4.67 -10.17 13.01
C SER A 205 -4.16 -10.35 11.58
N ASN A 206 -2.85 -10.48 11.41
CA ASN A 206 -2.26 -10.85 10.11
C ASN A 206 -1.65 -12.25 10.24
N ASP A 207 -2.49 -13.24 10.52
CA ASP A 207 -2.07 -14.62 10.79
C ASP A 207 -2.46 -15.62 9.69
N GLY A 208 -3.14 -15.15 8.64
CA GLY A 208 -3.57 -15.93 7.48
C GLY A 208 -4.87 -16.71 7.72
N ASP A 209 -5.63 -16.37 8.76
CA ASP A 209 -6.89 -17.02 9.13
C ASP A 209 -8.06 -16.02 9.13
N PRO A 210 -8.80 -15.90 8.02
CA PRO A 210 -9.92 -14.95 7.95
C PRO A 210 -11.06 -15.27 8.93
N SER A 211 -11.12 -16.48 9.50
CA SER A 211 -12.19 -16.84 10.43
C SER A 211 -12.10 -16.10 11.77
N ASN A 212 -10.96 -15.48 12.09
CA ASN A 212 -10.71 -14.78 13.34
C ASN A 212 -10.50 -13.25 13.17
N ASP A 213 -10.59 -12.72 11.94
CA ASP A 213 -10.35 -11.31 11.63
C ASP A 213 -11.23 -10.35 12.45
N LEU A 214 -12.47 -10.76 12.74
CA LEU A 214 -13.47 -9.94 13.42
C LEU A 214 -13.49 -10.21 14.94
N THR A 215 -12.31 -10.29 15.54
CA THR A 215 -12.14 -10.52 16.98
C THR A 215 -12.26 -9.20 17.77
N SER A 216 -13.25 -9.15 18.66
CA SER A 216 -13.46 -8.06 19.60
C SER A 216 -12.39 -8.04 20.69
N ARG A 217 -12.25 -6.92 21.41
CA ARG A 217 -11.28 -6.81 22.53
C ARG A 217 -11.47 -7.84 23.64
N ASP A 218 -12.68 -8.36 23.83
CA ASP A 218 -12.99 -9.40 24.82
C ASP A 218 -12.71 -10.82 24.32
N GLY A 219 -12.22 -10.97 23.09
CA GLY A 219 -11.91 -12.25 22.45
C GLY A 219 -13.10 -12.89 21.72
N SER A 220 -14.28 -12.28 21.72
CA SER A 220 -15.41 -12.78 20.94
C SER A 220 -15.23 -12.52 19.44
N ILE A 221 -15.58 -13.50 18.61
CA ILE A 221 -15.47 -13.42 17.14
C ILE A 221 -16.85 -13.11 16.56
N ALA A 222 -16.97 -12.02 15.81
CA ALA A 222 -18.19 -11.62 15.13
C ALA A 222 -18.33 -12.28 13.74
N SER A 223 -19.57 -12.58 13.35
CA SER A 223 -19.89 -12.92 11.96
C SER A 223 -20.11 -11.67 11.12
N ALA A 224 -19.42 -11.57 9.97
CA ALA A 224 -19.65 -10.51 8.98
C ALA A 224 -21.08 -10.44 8.44
N LEU A 225 -21.88 -11.50 8.62
CA LEU A 225 -23.26 -11.60 8.14
C LEU A 225 -24.29 -11.08 9.16
N LYS A 226 -23.86 -10.74 10.38
CA LYS A 226 -24.76 -10.32 11.47
C LYS A 226 -24.42 -8.92 11.92
N GLU A 227 -25.30 -7.98 11.61
CA GLU A 227 -25.12 -6.55 11.90
C GLU A 227 -24.93 -6.26 13.40
N ASP A 228 -25.62 -6.99 14.29
CA ASP A 228 -25.49 -6.77 15.73
C ASP A 228 -24.15 -7.26 16.29
N GLU A 229 -23.58 -8.34 15.73
CA GLU A 229 -22.25 -8.82 16.08
C GLU A 229 -21.17 -7.86 15.55
N ILE A 230 -21.30 -7.37 14.31
CA ILE A 230 -20.42 -6.33 13.75
C ILE A 230 -20.47 -5.05 14.58
N ALA A 231 -21.66 -4.61 14.99
CA ALA A 231 -21.80 -3.41 15.82
C ALA A 231 -21.06 -3.55 17.16
N LYS A 232 -21.15 -4.71 17.82
CA LYS A 232 -20.42 -5.00 19.07
C LYS A 232 -18.91 -5.06 18.84
N PHE A 233 -18.48 -5.74 17.77
CA PHE A 233 -17.07 -5.81 17.37
C PHE A 233 -16.48 -4.42 17.17
N VAL A 234 -17.13 -3.58 16.38
CA VAL A 234 -16.66 -2.22 16.10
C VAL A 234 -16.67 -1.35 17.36
N ASP A 235 -17.72 -1.43 18.18
CA ASP A 235 -17.81 -0.66 19.43
C ASP A 235 -16.70 -1.03 20.42
N SER A 236 -16.27 -2.30 20.44
CA SER A 236 -15.17 -2.77 21.28
C SER A 236 -13.84 -2.09 20.95
N TRP A 237 -13.64 -1.65 19.69
CA TRP A 237 -12.41 -1.04 19.20
C TRP A 237 -12.37 0.49 19.28
N ARG A 238 -13.32 1.13 19.97
CA ARG A 238 -13.27 2.58 20.21
C ARG A 238 -11.96 3.02 20.87
N VAL A 239 -11.49 4.19 20.47
CA VAL A 239 -10.30 4.84 21.03
C VAL A 239 -10.65 5.43 22.40
N THR A 240 -9.80 5.16 23.39
CA THR A 240 -9.87 5.81 24.71
C THR A 240 -9.15 7.15 24.68
N LYS A 241 -9.44 8.03 25.65
CA LYS A 241 -8.78 9.34 25.74
C LYS A 241 -7.26 9.19 25.86
N GLU A 242 -6.81 8.24 26.67
CA GLU A 242 -5.39 7.98 26.95
C GLU A 242 -4.67 7.35 25.77
N GLY A 243 -5.39 6.57 24.95
CA GLY A 243 -4.84 5.88 23.79
C GLY A 243 -4.95 6.66 22.48
N SER A 244 -5.49 7.88 22.48
CA SER A 244 -5.75 8.60 21.24
C SER A 244 -4.49 9.15 20.59
N LEU A 245 -4.40 8.95 19.27
CA LEU A 245 -3.39 9.56 18.41
C LEU A 245 -3.89 10.87 17.77
N PHE A 246 -5.13 11.28 18.01
CA PHE A 246 -5.67 12.49 17.40
C PHE A 246 -5.30 13.74 18.19
N THR A 247 -5.15 14.83 17.45
CA THR A 247 -5.04 16.19 17.98
C THR A 247 -6.43 16.79 18.12
N TYR A 248 -6.73 17.36 19.27
CA TYR A 248 -8.05 17.93 19.59
C TYR A 248 -7.94 19.44 19.77
N ALA A 249 -8.95 20.19 19.30
CA ALA A 249 -9.06 21.61 19.64
C ALA A 249 -9.38 21.79 21.14
N PRO A 250 -9.21 23.00 21.70
CA PRO A 250 -9.59 23.27 23.09
C PRO A 250 -11.05 22.86 23.37
N GLY A 251 -11.23 21.98 24.36
CA GLY A 251 -12.54 21.45 24.76
C GLY A 251 -13.00 20.21 23.99
N GLU A 252 -12.28 19.77 22.95
CA GLU A 252 -12.59 18.54 22.23
C GLU A 252 -11.88 17.31 22.81
N SER A 253 -12.45 16.13 22.55
CA SER A 253 -11.86 14.83 22.90
C SER A 253 -12.49 13.71 22.05
N THR A 254 -12.14 12.45 22.32
CA THR A 254 -12.83 11.28 21.74
C THR A 254 -14.35 11.32 21.92
N THR A 255 -14.85 11.98 22.97
CA THR A 255 -16.29 12.14 23.22
C THR A 255 -16.95 13.06 22.17
N THR A 256 -16.25 14.08 21.68
CA THR A 256 -16.76 14.99 20.63
C THR A 256 -17.14 14.24 19.36
N TYR A 257 -16.35 13.23 19.00
CA TYR A 257 -16.53 12.46 17.77
C TYR A 257 -17.34 11.18 17.98
N THR A 258 -17.77 10.87 19.21
CA THR A 258 -18.53 9.65 19.51
C THR A 258 -20.03 9.91 19.48
N GLN A 259 -20.73 9.32 18.49
CA GLN A 259 -22.20 9.33 18.41
C GLN A 259 -22.73 7.90 18.39
N ARG A 260 -23.06 7.38 19.57
CA ARG A 260 -23.50 5.97 19.75
C ARG A 260 -24.91 5.70 19.22
N ASP A 261 -25.71 6.74 18.99
CA ASP A 261 -27.06 6.64 18.43
C ASP A 261 -27.08 6.68 16.89
N PHE A 262 -25.93 6.83 16.23
CA PHE A 262 -25.80 6.78 14.79
C PHE A 262 -25.59 5.33 14.28
N PRO A 263 -26.18 4.92 13.14
CA PRO A 263 -27.08 5.70 12.27
C PRO A 263 -28.46 5.86 12.87
N LYS A 264 -29.04 7.05 12.66
CA LYS A 264 -30.38 7.42 13.14
C LYS A 264 -31.49 6.81 12.29
N ASP A 265 -31.20 6.55 11.01
CA ASP A 265 -32.05 5.81 10.10
C ASP A 265 -31.35 4.50 9.71
N LYS A 266 -32.00 3.38 10.08
CA LYS A 266 -31.52 2.01 9.90
C LYS A 266 -32.28 1.27 8.79
N SER A 267 -33.00 2.01 7.95
CA SER A 267 -33.68 1.41 6.81
C SER A 267 -32.64 0.71 5.93
N PRO A 268 -32.94 -0.48 5.39
CA PRO A 268 -31.98 -1.20 4.56
C PRO A 268 -31.65 -0.42 3.29
N ALA A 269 -30.44 -0.62 2.78
CA ALA A 269 -30.07 -0.18 1.44
C ALA A 269 -30.88 -0.98 0.40
N ILE A 270 -31.52 -0.29 -0.55
CA ILE A 270 -32.30 -0.93 -1.62
C ILE A 270 -31.48 -0.89 -2.90
N ILE A 271 -31.03 -2.05 -3.36
CA ILE A 271 -30.26 -2.16 -4.60
C ILE A 271 -31.23 -2.27 -5.78
N THR A 272 -31.34 -1.19 -6.57
CA THR A 272 -32.17 -1.16 -7.78
C THR A 272 -31.40 -1.69 -9.00
N PRO A 273 -32.09 -2.04 -10.11
CA PRO A 273 -31.43 -2.41 -11.36
C PRO A 273 -30.47 -1.33 -11.88
N GLU A 274 -30.76 -0.05 -11.65
CA GLU A 274 -29.90 1.06 -12.05
C GLU A 274 -28.61 1.10 -11.24
N ILE A 275 -28.69 0.86 -9.91
CA ILE A 275 -27.52 0.75 -9.03
C ILE A 275 -26.68 -0.48 -9.42
N ASP A 276 -27.34 -1.60 -9.70
CA ASP A 276 -26.65 -2.82 -10.13
C ASP A 276 -25.89 -2.62 -11.44
N ALA A 277 -26.53 -1.99 -12.43
CA ALA A 277 -25.92 -1.64 -13.71
C ALA A 277 -24.74 -0.66 -13.55
N ALA A 278 -24.86 0.33 -12.65
CA ALA A 278 -23.80 1.29 -12.38
C ALA A 278 -22.53 0.66 -11.74
N CYS A 279 -22.68 -0.49 -11.08
CA CYS A 279 -21.57 -1.20 -10.42
C CYS A 279 -21.06 -2.40 -11.23
N ALA A 280 -21.62 -2.67 -12.41
CA ALA A 280 -21.34 -3.88 -13.20
C ALA A 280 -19.91 -3.91 -13.79
N HIS A 281 -19.16 -2.80 -13.77
CA HIS A 281 -17.75 -2.75 -14.14
C HIS A 281 -16.83 -3.35 -13.07
N LEU A 282 -17.31 -3.52 -11.84
CA LEU A 282 -16.59 -4.20 -10.76
C LEU A 282 -16.86 -5.72 -10.82
N PRO A 283 -15.87 -6.56 -10.50
CA PRO A 283 -16.08 -8.00 -10.42
C PRO A 283 -17.12 -8.35 -9.35
N GLU A 284 -17.84 -9.46 -9.54
CA GLU A 284 -18.72 -9.99 -8.49
C GLU A 284 -17.90 -10.28 -7.22
N GLY A 285 -18.43 -9.85 -6.08
CA GLY A 285 -17.76 -9.99 -4.79
C GLY A 285 -17.97 -8.77 -3.88
N PRO A 286 -17.22 -8.71 -2.76
CA PRO A 286 -17.43 -7.70 -1.73
C PRO A 286 -17.32 -6.26 -2.24
N LEU A 287 -16.34 -5.94 -3.09
CA LEU A 287 -16.16 -4.58 -3.62
C LEU A 287 -17.37 -4.09 -4.42
N ARG A 288 -18.01 -4.97 -5.21
CA ARG A 288 -19.24 -4.60 -5.94
C ARG A 288 -20.41 -4.42 -4.98
N GLN A 289 -20.54 -5.26 -3.95
CA GLN A 289 -21.59 -5.14 -2.94
C GLN A 289 -21.46 -3.86 -2.11
N PHE A 290 -20.23 -3.48 -1.76
CA PHE A 290 -19.93 -2.21 -1.10
C PHE A 290 -20.29 -1.02 -2.00
N ALA A 291 -19.85 -1.02 -3.27
CA ALA A 291 -20.21 0.02 -4.23
C ALA A 291 -21.73 0.21 -4.41
N GLN A 292 -22.47 -0.91 -4.47
CA GLN A 292 -23.93 -0.90 -4.53
C GLN A 292 -24.54 -0.28 -3.26
N THR A 293 -23.98 -0.60 -2.09
CA THR A 293 -24.42 -0.07 -0.79
C THR A 293 -24.18 1.43 -0.69
N ASP A 294 -22.99 1.92 -1.07
CA ASP A 294 -22.69 3.35 -1.11
C ASP A 294 -23.70 4.10 -1.96
N LEU A 295 -23.96 3.64 -3.19
CA LEU A 295 -24.93 4.29 -4.07
C LEU A 295 -26.34 4.26 -3.49
N ALA A 296 -26.75 3.15 -2.90
CA ALA A 296 -28.08 2.99 -2.33
C ALA A 296 -28.30 3.86 -1.08
N LEU A 297 -27.26 4.12 -0.30
CA LEU A 297 -27.35 4.94 0.91
C LEU A 297 -27.14 6.43 0.66
N THR A 298 -26.29 6.77 -0.31
CA THR A 298 -25.83 8.16 -0.53
C THR A 298 -26.40 8.79 -1.79
N GLY A 299 -26.72 7.98 -2.81
CA GLY A 299 -27.05 8.47 -4.17
C GLY A 299 -25.88 9.16 -4.88
N HIS A 300 -24.66 9.13 -4.34
CA HIS A 300 -23.54 9.94 -4.82
C HIS A 300 -22.52 9.09 -5.60
N GLN A 301 -22.42 9.31 -6.91
CA GLN A 301 -21.61 8.45 -7.79
C GLN A 301 -20.11 8.47 -7.51
N ALA A 302 -19.58 9.54 -6.92
CA ALA A 302 -18.15 9.66 -6.64
C ALA A 302 -17.63 8.56 -5.69
N PHE A 303 -18.51 7.90 -4.93
CA PHE A 303 -18.14 6.74 -4.12
C PHE A 303 -17.63 5.54 -4.96
N LEU A 304 -18.06 5.40 -6.22
CA LEU A 304 -17.60 4.33 -7.12
C LEU A 304 -16.10 4.40 -7.44
N ASP A 305 -15.49 5.59 -7.32
CA ASP A 305 -14.06 5.78 -7.53
C ASP A 305 -13.22 5.12 -6.43
N SER A 306 -13.79 4.94 -5.24
CA SER A 306 -13.16 4.25 -4.11
C SER A 306 -12.84 2.80 -4.48
N TYR A 307 -13.85 2.09 -4.96
CA TYR A 307 -13.75 0.67 -5.34
C TYR A 307 -12.93 0.44 -6.58
N THR A 308 -13.07 1.32 -7.58
CA THR A 308 -12.31 1.23 -8.81
C THR A 308 -10.82 1.44 -8.54
N ALA A 309 -10.46 2.41 -7.70
CA ALA A 309 -9.07 2.64 -7.32
C ALA A 309 -8.50 1.50 -6.48
N PHE A 310 -9.28 1.00 -5.51
CA PHE A 310 -8.86 -0.12 -4.67
C PHE A 310 -8.64 -1.40 -5.47
N HIS A 311 -9.57 -1.74 -6.37
CA HIS A 311 -9.45 -2.88 -7.28
C HIS A 311 -8.20 -2.77 -8.17
N ARG A 312 -7.93 -1.60 -8.76
CA ARG A 312 -6.71 -1.38 -9.54
C ARG A 312 -5.45 -1.54 -8.71
N ARG A 313 -5.43 -1.05 -7.46
CA ARG A 313 -4.28 -1.22 -6.56
C ARG A 313 -4.04 -2.69 -6.23
N ALA A 314 -5.08 -3.42 -5.85
CA ALA A 314 -4.99 -4.85 -5.56
C ALA A 314 -4.49 -5.64 -6.77
N ALA A 315 -5.02 -5.35 -7.97
CA ALA A 315 -4.55 -5.96 -9.21
C ALA A 315 -3.09 -5.61 -9.52
N GLY A 316 -2.67 -4.36 -9.30
CA GLY A 316 -1.29 -3.91 -9.48
C GLY A 316 -0.30 -4.61 -8.55
N ILE A 317 -0.67 -4.77 -7.26
CA ILE A 317 0.13 -5.52 -6.28
C ILE A 317 0.23 -6.98 -6.69
N ALA A 318 -0.90 -7.62 -7.04
CA ALA A 318 -0.90 -9.01 -7.47
C ALA A 318 -0.06 -9.23 -8.74
N ALA A 319 -0.13 -8.30 -9.71
CA ALA A 319 0.69 -8.35 -10.92
C ALA A 319 2.17 -8.20 -10.59
N PHE A 320 2.54 -7.26 -9.71
CA PHE A 320 3.93 -7.08 -9.26
C PHE A 320 4.44 -8.32 -8.52
N SER A 321 3.65 -8.91 -7.62
CA SER A 321 4.01 -10.14 -6.91
C SER A 321 4.19 -11.32 -7.85
N ALA A 322 3.24 -11.54 -8.78
CA ALA A 322 3.32 -12.61 -9.78
C ALA A 322 4.53 -12.42 -10.71
N GLN A 323 4.83 -11.18 -11.09
CA GLN A 323 5.97 -10.84 -11.91
C GLN A 323 7.29 -10.99 -11.15
N SER A 324 7.37 -10.59 -9.88
CA SER A 324 8.54 -10.78 -9.01
C SER A 324 8.87 -12.25 -8.74
N ALA A 325 7.85 -13.13 -8.78
CA ALA A 325 8.03 -14.58 -8.64
C ALA A 325 8.53 -15.27 -9.92
N GLN A 326 8.36 -14.62 -11.08
CA GLN A 326 8.76 -15.15 -12.39
C GLN A 326 10.03 -14.49 -12.95
N ASP A 327 10.30 -13.25 -12.59
CA ASP A 327 11.42 -12.47 -13.09
C ASP A 327 12.70 -12.68 -12.25
N LYS A 328 13.85 -12.70 -12.93
CA LYS A 328 15.13 -12.32 -12.31
C LYS A 328 14.96 -10.91 -11.73
N PRO A 329 15.60 -10.57 -10.59
CA PRO A 329 15.37 -9.31 -9.88
C PRO A 329 15.32 -8.12 -10.85
N PHE A 330 14.25 -7.32 -10.74
CA PHE A 330 13.93 -6.19 -11.61
C PHE A 330 15.21 -5.39 -11.95
N GLN A 331 15.63 -5.47 -13.21
CA GLN A 331 16.72 -4.65 -13.70
C GLN A 331 16.13 -3.30 -14.11
N LEU A 332 16.24 -2.30 -13.24
CA LEU A 332 15.99 -0.90 -13.59
C LEU A 332 16.71 -0.55 -14.91
N PRO A 333 16.20 0.42 -15.70
CA PRO A 333 16.86 0.89 -16.90
C PRO A 333 18.34 1.13 -16.62
N LYS A 334 19.22 0.63 -17.50
CA LYS A 334 20.67 0.86 -17.37
C LYS A 334 20.93 2.37 -17.46
N MET A 335 20.99 3.04 -16.31
CA MET A 335 21.81 4.25 -16.19
C MET A 335 23.27 3.81 -16.39
N GLU A 336 24.10 4.64 -17.02
CA GLU A 336 25.52 4.31 -17.18
C GLU A 336 26.15 4.10 -15.80
N GLN A 337 26.41 2.84 -15.44
CA GLN A 337 26.85 2.44 -14.11
C GLN A 337 28.30 2.88 -13.86
N GLY A 338 28.60 3.37 -12.66
CA GLY A 338 29.97 3.59 -12.21
C GLY A 338 30.71 2.26 -12.03
N GLN A 339 32.05 2.28 -12.10
CA GLN A 339 32.88 1.12 -11.79
C GLN A 339 33.29 1.16 -10.31
N SER A 340 33.01 0.10 -9.55
CA SER A 340 33.40 0.01 -8.14
C SER A 340 34.91 -0.20 -7.93
N GLY A 341 35.62 -0.64 -8.99
CA GLY A 341 37.02 -1.04 -8.90
C GLY A 341 37.27 -2.28 -8.04
N GLY A 342 36.22 -3.06 -7.68
CA GLY A 342 36.32 -4.27 -6.88
C GLY A 342 36.68 -4.05 -5.40
N LEU A 343 36.88 -5.16 -4.67
CA LEU A 343 37.27 -5.15 -3.26
C LEU A 343 38.41 -6.15 -2.98
N ASP A 344 39.64 -5.65 -2.89
CA ASP A 344 40.82 -6.46 -2.58
C ASP A 344 41.00 -6.74 -1.07
N GLU A 345 41.97 -7.59 -0.74
CA GLU A 345 42.24 -7.99 0.64
C GLU A 345 42.73 -6.83 1.53
N ASP A 346 43.49 -5.90 0.97
CA ASP A 346 44.02 -4.75 1.70
C ASP A 346 42.92 -3.74 2.04
N ASN A 347 41.97 -3.56 1.13
CA ASN A 347 40.75 -2.78 1.32
C ASN A 347 39.89 -3.38 2.44
N ARG A 348 39.71 -4.72 2.46
CA ARG A 348 38.96 -5.41 3.53
C ARG A 348 39.63 -5.25 4.90
N LYS A 349 40.96 -5.37 4.98
CA LYS A 349 41.71 -5.20 6.23
C LYS A 349 41.62 -3.79 6.80
N LYS A 350 41.45 -2.77 5.94
CA LYS A 350 41.32 -1.36 6.32
C LYS A 350 39.87 -0.92 6.48
N ALA A 351 38.91 -1.82 6.35
CA ALA A 351 37.50 -1.49 6.42
C ALA A 351 37.12 -0.97 7.82
N THR A 352 36.33 0.09 7.87
CA THR A 352 35.82 0.66 9.11
C THR A 352 34.57 -0.08 9.54
N ALA A 353 34.44 -0.44 10.83
CA ALA A 353 33.22 -1.08 11.31
C ALA A 353 32.03 -0.12 11.17
N LEU A 354 30.90 -0.62 10.67
CA LEU A 354 29.67 0.13 10.46
C LEU A 354 28.48 -0.68 10.94
N ASP A 355 27.60 -0.03 11.71
CA ASP A 355 26.39 -0.65 12.21
C ASP A 355 25.40 -0.96 11.07
N ALA A 356 24.70 -2.10 11.16
CA ALA A 356 23.73 -2.53 10.14
C ALA A 356 22.47 -1.62 10.06
N SER A 357 22.35 -0.62 10.93
CA SER A 357 21.32 0.43 10.87
C SER A 357 21.88 1.85 10.74
N ALA A 358 23.16 1.98 10.38
CA ALA A 358 23.82 3.27 10.28
C ALA A 358 23.32 4.11 9.08
N THR A 359 23.34 5.43 9.27
CA THR A 359 23.28 6.41 8.18
C THR A 359 24.69 6.87 7.86
N LEU A 360 25.06 6.81 6.58
CA LEU A 360 26.29 7.36 6.02
C LEU A 360 25.98 8.67 5.31
N ASP A 361 26.72 9.72 5.63
CA ASP A 361 26.71 10.99 4.90
C ASP A 361 28.17 11.38 4.61
N GLU A 362 28.60 11.09 3.38
CA GLU A 362 30.00 11.17 2.98
C GLU A 362 30.14 11.94 1.67
N THR A 363 31.12 12.84 1.60
CA THR A 363 31.47 13.55 0.36
C THR A 363 32.87 13.14 -0.07
N LEU A 364 32.96 12.47 -1.23
CA LEU A 364 34.20 11.87 -1.74
C LEU A 364 34.72 12.68 -2.92
N LYS A 365 36.05 12.81 -3.01
CA LYS A 365 36.72 13.38 -4.17
C LYS A 365 36.83 12.37 -5.31
N GLU A 366 37.21 12.83 -6.49
CA GLU A 366 37.46 11.97 -7.63
C GLU A 366 38.57 10.95 -7.31
N GLY A 367 38.30 9.66 -7.56
CA GLY A 367 39.22 8.57 -7.25
C GLY A 367 39.28 8.17 -5.76
N GLU A 368 38.56 8.85 -4.87
CA GLU A 368 38.48 8.47 -3.46
C GLU A 368 37.49 7.33 -3.25
N SER A 369 37.82 6.41 -2.34
CA SER A 369 36.89 5.37 -1.90
C SER A 369 37.04 5.07 -0.41
N LYS A 370 35.93 4.67 0.21
CA LYS A 370 35.89 4.20 1.60
C LYS A 370 35.24 2.83 1.65
N VAL A 371 35.69 2.00 2.60
CA VAL A 371 35.21 0.63 2.79
C VAL A 371 34.76 0.46 4.23
N TYR A 372 33.58 -0.13 4.37
CA TYR A 372 32.95 -0.42 5.65
C TYR A 372 32.72 -1.91 5.81
N ARG A 373 32.90 -2.43 7.03
CA ARG A 373 32.56 -3.80 7.41
C ARG A 373 31.29 -3.78 8.26
N ILE A 374 30.29 -4.56 7.87
CA ILE A 374 28.98 -4.65 8.51
C ILE A 374 28.78 -6.10 8.94
N GLU A 375 28.36 -6.33 10.18
CA GLU A 375 27.98 -7.67 10.65
C GLU A 375 26.45 -7.78 10.62
N LEU A 376 25.90 -8.68 9.80
CA LEU A 376 24.46 -8.92 9.75
C LEU A 376 24.05 -10.03 10.73
N PRO A 377 23.18 -9.74 11.71
CA PRO A 377 22.70 -10.73 12.67
C PRO A 377 21.65 -11.67 12.03
N ALA A 378 21.60 -12.92 12.54
CA ALA A 378 20.77 -14.00 12.00
C ALA A 378 19.25 -13.73 12.07
N ASP A 379 18.80 -12.81 12.92
CA ASP A 379 17.40 -12.42 13.10
C ASP A 379 16.89 -11.36 12.11
N ARG A 380 17.79 -10.72 11.33
CA ARG A 380 17.44 -9.72 10.29
C ARG A 380 17.30 -10.28 8.87
N ALA A 381 17.36 -11.61 8.70
CA ALA A 381 17.54 -12.27 7.40
C ALA A 381 16.25 -12.54 6.58
N PRO A 382 15.42 -11.53 6.29
CA PRO A 382 14.88 -11.50 4.92
C PRO A 382 14.99 -10.16 4.19
N GLY A 383 15.54 -9.11 4.79
CA GLY A 383 15.74 -7.84 4.08
C GLY A 383 16.78 -6.96 4.74
N PHE A 384 17.92 -6.79 4.09
CA PHE A 384 18.87 -5.72 4.39
C PHE A 384 18.93 -4.80 3.18
N GLY A 385 18.57 -3.54 3.37
CA GLY A 385 18.35 -2.58 2.30
C GLY A 385 19.17 -1.32 2.46
N VAL A 386 19.30 -0.58 1.36
CA VAL A 386 19.81 0.79 1.36
C VAL A 386 18.69 1.72 0.98
N LEU A 387 18.46 2.73 1.81
CA LEU A 387 17.63 3.87 1.45
C LEU A 387 18.53 5.04 1.09
N SER A 388 18.44 5.49 -0.15
CA SER A 388 19.04 6.73 -0.58
C SER A 388 18.32 7.89 0.07
N GLN A 389 19.10 8.81 0.62
CA GLN A 389 18.63 10.10 1.11
C GLN A 389 18.91 11.22 0.08
N GLU A 390 19.45 10.87 -1.09
CA GLU A 390 19.75 11.78 -2.21
C GLU A 390 18.67 11.63 -3.31
N LEU A 391 17.51 12.27 -3.12
CA LEU A 391 16.36 12.14 -4.03
C LEU A 391 16.45 12.97 -5.33
N ASP A 392 17.45 13.86 -5.45
CA ASP A 392 17.57 14.82 -6.55
C ASP A 392 18.38 14.30 -7.77
N LEU A 393 18.81 13.03 -7.76
CA LEU A 393 19.64 12.43 -8.81
C LEU A 393 18.79 11.92 -9.99
N VAL A 394 18.28 12.85 -10.80
CA VAL A 394 17.52 12.54 -12.04
C VAL A 394 18.44 12.11 -13.20
N HIS A 395 19.74 12.41 -13.12
CA HIS A 395 20.74 12.08 -14.15
C HIS A 395 22.03 11.53 -13.54
N TYR A 396 22.18 10.20 -13.53
CA TYR A 396 23.44 9.53 -13.17
C TYR A 396 24.28 9.26 -14.42
N THR A 397 25.59 9.50 -14.35
CA THR A 397 26.56 9.21 -15.43
C THR A 397 27.70 8.37 -14.89
N ALA A 398 28.28 7.50 -15.74
CA ALA A 398 29.43 6.69 -15.35
C ALA A 398 30.58 7.58 -14.87
N GLY A 399 31.17 7.23 -13.73
CA GLY A 399 32.25 7.99 -13.10
C GLY A 399 31.79 8.94 -11.99
N MET A 400 30.49 9.06 -11.70
CA MET A 400 29.99 9.72 -10.48
C MET A 400 30.10 8.80 -9.26
N ALA A 401 29.91 9.38 -8.07
CA ALA A 401 29.88 8.65 -6.81
C ALA A 401 28.96 7.43 -6.85
N GLY A 402 29.23 6.41 -6.06
CA GLY A 402 28.35 5.26 -5.97
C GLY A 402 28.72 4.33 -4.84
N TYR A 403 27.96 3.24 -4.71
CA TYR A 403 28.18 2.24 -3.69
C TYR A 403 27.95 0.81 -4.19
N GLN A 404 28.62 -0.17 -3.57
CA GLN A 404 28.43 -1.59 -3.87
C GLN A 404 28.74 -2.45 -2.63
N PHE A 405 28.03 -3.56 -2.51
CA PHE A 405 28.27 -4.54 -1.45
C PHE A 405 29.13 -5.70 -1.94
N PHE A 406 29.81 -6.34 -0.98
CA PHE A 406 30.66 -7.50 -1.20
C PHE A 406 30.49 -8.50 -0.07
N THR A 407 30.65 -9.78 -0.38
CA THR A 407 30.73 -10.86 0.61
C THR A 407 32.02 -10.77 1.43
N ALA A 408 32.09 -11.56 2.49
CA ALA A 408 33.29 -11.67 3.33
C ALA A 408 34.58 -12.03 2.54
N ASP A 409 34.47 -12.82 1.49
CA ASP A 409 35.57 -13.21 0.59
C ASP A 409 35.86 -12.17 -0.52
N GLY A 410 35.13 -11.04 -0.54
CA GLY A 410 35.34 -9.94 -1.47
C GLY A 410 34.65 -10.11 -2.82
N LYS A 411 33.73 -11.07 -2.95
CA LYS A 411 32.93 -11.24 -4.17
C LYS A 411 31.83 -10.17 -4.22
N GLU A 412 31.65 -9.58 -5.39
CA GLU A 412 30.63 -8.57 -5.65
C GLU A 412 29.21 -9.09 -5.35
N LEU A 413 28.44 -8.31 -4.61
CA LEU A 413 27.03 -8.52 -4.32
C LEU A 413 26.18 -7.50 -5.05
N GLY A 414 25.65 -7.92 -6.19
CA GLY A 414 24.90 -7.07 -7.10
C GLY A 414 25.81 -6.17 -7.93
N GLN A 415 25.21 -5.23 -8.66
CA GLN A 415 25.94 -4.25 -9.48
C GLN A 415 26.23 -2.98 -8.66
N PRO A 416 27.19 -2.15 -9.07
CA PRO A 416 27.37 -0.79 -8.58
C PRO A 416 26.07 0.02 -8.64
N GLU A 417 25.76 0.74 -7.56
CA GLU A 417 24.55 1.56 -7.42
C GLU A 417 24.88 3.05 -7.35
N ALA A 418 23.99 3.87 -7.92
CA ALA A 418 24.06 5.33 -7.82
C ALA A 418 23.68 5.81 -6.41
N PRO A 419 24.17 6.97 -5.95
CA PRO A 419 23.90 7.49 -4.61
C PRO A 419 22.41 7.71 -4.36
N GLY A 420 21.68 8.09 -5.41
CA GLY A 420 20.26 8.41 -5.40
C GLY A 420 19.32 7.22 -5.49
N ARG A 421 19.86 5.99 -5.55
CA ARG A 421 19.06 4.80 -5.80
C ARG A 421 18.84 4.03 -4.50
N ASP A 422 17.58 3.82 -4.16
CA ASP A 422 17.23 2.85 -3.14
C ASP A 422 17.60 1.43 -3.62
N SER A 423 18.06 0.61 -2.69
CA SER A 423 18.16 -0.85 -2.85
C SER A 423 17.20 -1.52 -1.88
N PRO A 424 15.87 -1.36 -2.06
CA PRO A 424 14.92 -1.97 -1.16
C PRO A 424 14.92 -3.48 -1.43
N MET A 425 15.05 -4.28 -0.37
CA MET A 425 14.87 -5.74 -0.39
C MET A 425 15.97 -6.57 -1.07
N ARG A 426 17.26 -6.27 -0.87
CA ARG A 426 18.28 -7.30 -1.13
C ARG A 426 18.33 -8.29 0.03
N LYS A 427 18.17 -9.58 -0.29
CA LYS A 427 18.47 -10.66 0.65
C LYS A 427 19.97 -10.86 0.67
N PHE A 428 20.60 -10.44 1.75
CA PHE A 428 21.99 -10.74 2.01
C PHE A 428 22.10 -11.98 2.90
N PRO A 429 23.12 -12.83 2.69
CA PRO A 429 23.38 -13.92 3.62
C PRO A 429 23.75 -13.35 4.99
N GLU A 430 23.41 -14.08 6.06
CA GLU A 430 23.86 -13.77 7.42
C GLU A 430 25.40 -13.71 7.50
N GLY A 431 25.92 -12.88 8.42
CA GLY A 431 27.36 -12.74 8.65
C GLY A 431 27.97 -11.45 8.08
N THR A 432 29.28 -11.49 7.83
CA THR A 432 30.07 -10.30 7.48
C THR A 432 29.83 -9.87 6.03
N LEU A 433 29.52 -8.60 5.86
CA LEU A 433 29.45 -7.89 4.58
C LEU A 433 30.42 -6.73 4.54
N TYR A 434 30.80 -6.34 3.32
CA TYR A 434 31.53 -5.10 3.08
C TYR A 434 30.72 -4.17 2.18
N LEU A 435 30.72 -2.89 2.52
CA LEU A 435 30.18 -1.80 1.71
C LEU A 435 31.33 -0.92 1.23
N LYS A 436 31.50 -0.79 -0.08
CA LYS A 436 32.42 0.18 -0.67
C LYS A 436 31.63 1.35 -1.22
N ILE A 437 32.07 2.56 -0.91
CA ILE A 437 31.58 3.81 -1.52
C ILE A 437 32.73 4.51 -2.26
N TRP A 438 32.44 5.21 -3.35
CA TRP A 438 33.45 5.95 -4.12
C TRP A 438 32.91 7.30 -4.59
N GLY A 439 33.84 8.22 -4.91
CA GLY A 439 33.57 9.54 -5.46
C GLY A 439 33.97 9.69 -6.93
N PRO A 440 33.79 10.89 -7.51
CA PRO A 440 33.42 12.14 -6.85
C PRO A 440 31.91 12.28 -6.62
N GLY A 441 31.54 12.86 -5.46
CA GLY A 441 30.16 13.21 -5.13
C GLY A 441 29.79 12.87 -3.69
N ARG A 442 28.54 13.17 -3.35
CA ARG A 442 27.98 12.86 -2.03
C ARG A 442 27.27 11.51 -2.05
N ILE A 443 27.46 10.76 -0.97
CA ILE A 443 26.76 9.52 -0.65
C ILE A 443 26.02 9.79 0.66
N HIS A 444 24.71 9.95 0.58
CA HIS A 444 23.85 10.01 1.76
C HIS A 444 22.89 8.83 1.71
N ILE A 445 23.18 7.79 2.49
CA ILE A 445 22.43 6.52 2.46
C ILE A 445 22.21 5.99 3.87
N ARG A 446 21.12 5.28 4.07
CA ARG A 446 20.79 4.59 5.32
C ARG A 446 20.73 3.09 5.11
N LEU A 447 21.38 2.35 5.99
CA LEU A 447 21.33 0.89 6.07
C LEU A 447 20.15 0.48 6.96
N ASN A 448 19.42 -0.57 6.60
CA ASN A 448 18.37 -1.14 7.44
C ASN A 448 18.25 -2.65 7.24
#